data_AF-A0A4Y2D3X4-F1
#
_entry.id   AF-A0A4Y2D3X4-F1
#
_cell.length_a   1.000
_cell.length_b   1.000
_cell.length_c   1.000
_cell.angle_alpha   90.00
_cell.angle_beta   90.00
_cell.angle_gamma   90.00
#
_symmetry.space_group_name_H-M   'P 1'
#
loop_
_entity.id
_entity.type
_entity.pdbx_description
1 polymer ?
#
loop_
_entity_poly.entity_id
_entity_poly.type
_entity_poly.pdbx_seq_one_letter_code
_entity_poly.pdbx_strand_id
1 'polypeptide(L)'
;MLLLHLLNKCLEIGCFPETWKSAKLVLLAKPGKEPSQAGSYRPICLPSVISKVFDKLLTQRLTFLFQSKGLLHPRQHGFRVGRSCETANSSLWGAISSALSDKGKVFVLSLDVAGAFDSVWRQSILSRLVIAGCPMNIFRVMRDYFSDRKVVFFHDDEQWTFGAERGVPQGSCSGPFLWNVVLDTVLDVGLPEGCFLQAFADDLVLVVRGLSKEDLAARGTMALQNLTTWGALHKLTFNPSKTILLPITYGGRLSLTDPPIITMKSTVLQASGGCRYLGVWWYSGLTFSEHFKRVRRRVDVLSYRLSMVAGRFFTRRTKLFFRIYKGALEPYILYGYGAWGNRLSLKKVRDLLNSIQRRPLVKITRAYRTTSTTALQDDRRPFRIHCPCLRRLGHGQEWVRAVEESTTQRQHSQNRPDVLRTPRT
;
A
#
# COMPACT_ATOMS: atom_id res chain seq x y z
N MET A 1 33.12 1.05 -17.57
CA MET A 1 32.95 1.26 -19.03
C MET A 1 32.19 0.12 -19.71
N LEU A 2 32.56 -1.15 -19.51
CA LEU A 2 31.92 -2.30 -20.20
C LEU A 2 30.40 -2.43 -19.98
N LEU A 3 29.92 -2.38 -18.73
CA LEU A 3 28.48 -2.51 -18.43
C LEU A 3 27.65 -1.41 -19.08
N LEU A 4 28.13 -0.15 -19.05
CA LEU A 4 27.47 0.97 -19.71
C LEU A 4 27.35 0.75 -21.22
N HIS A 5 28.44 0.32 -21.86
CA HIS A 5 28.45 0.01 -23.29
C HIS A 5 27.44 -1.10 -23.63
N LEU A 6 27.44 -2.19 -22.85
CA LEU A 6 26.50 -3.30 -23.02
C LEU A 6 25.03 -2.85 -22.94
N LEU A 7 24.66 -2.10 -21.89
CA LEU A 7 23.29 -1.64 -21.70
C LEU A 7 22.85 -0.63 -22.76
N ASN A 8 23.77 0.24 -23.21
CA ASN A 8 23.50 1.15 -24.33
C ASN A 8 23.31 0.38 -25.63
N LYS A 9 24.11 -0.67 -25.88
CA LYS A 9 23.95 -1.51 -27.07
C LYS A 9 22.62 -2.25 -27.06
N CYS A 10 22.18 -2.77 -25.92
CA CYS A 10 20.85 -3.35 -25.76
C CYS A 10 19.73 -2.36 -26.13
N LEU A 11 19.84 -1.09 -25.71
CA LEU A 11 18.89 -0.04 -26.10
C LEU A 11 18.92 0.26 -27.60
N GLU A 12 20.11 0.35 -28.18
CA GLU A 12 20.32 0.63 -29.62
C GLU A 12 19.66 -0.43 -30.50
N ILE A 13 19.92 -1.71 -30.21
CA ILE A 13 19.37 -2.83 -30.99
C ILE A 13 17.95 -3.23 -30.56
N GLY A 14 17.49 -2.74 -29.40
CA GLY A 14 16.14 -3.00 -28.91
C GLY A 14 15.95 -4.39 -28.30
N CYS A 15 16.98 -4.96 -27.65
CA CYS A 15 16.92 -6.29 -27.06
C CYS A 15 17.06 -6.29 -25.53
N PHE A 16 16.52 -7.32 -24.92
CA PHE A 16 16.75 -7.73 -23.55
C PHE A 16 17.42 -9.11 -23.59
N PRO A 17 18.69 -9.27 -23.18
CA PRO A 17 19.43 -10.53 -23.37
C PRO A 17 18.71 -11.77 -22.84
N GLU A 18 18.73 -12.89 -23.59
CA GLU A 18 17.98 -14.11 -23.26
C GLU A 18 18.35 -14.67 -21.88
N THR A 19 19.65 -14.70 -21.54
CA THR A 19 20.14 -15.15 -20.24
C THR A 19 19.61 -14.31 -19.07
N TRP A 20 19.12 -13.10 -19.33
CA TRP A 20 18.53 -12.20 -18.33
C TRP A 20 17.01 -12.35 -18.23
N LYS A 21 16.37 -13.07 -19.17
CA LYS A 21 14.92 -13.36 -19.18
C LYS A 21 14.54 -14.57 -18.32
N SER A 22 15.53 -15.33 -17.85
CA SER A 22 15.34 -16.42 -16.88
C SER A 22 15.33 -15.92 -15.44
N ALA A 23 14.41 -16.41 -14.61
CA ALA A 23 14.32 -16.06 -13.19
C ALA A 23 14.09 -17.30 -12.31
N LYS A 24 14.76 -17.35 -11.15
CA LYS A 24 14.54 -18.41 -10.16
C LYS A 24 13.22 -18.20 -9.42
N LEU A 25 12.35 -19.21 -9.38
CA LEU A 25 11.09 -19.19 -8.63
C LEU A 25 11.32 -19.55 -7.17
N VAL A 26 10.76 -18.75 -6.27
CA VAL A 26 10.68 -19.03 -4.84
C VAL A 26 9.23 -18.90 -4.39
N LEU A 27 8.70 -19.93 -3.73
CA LEU A 27 7.32 -19.94 -3.22
C LEU A 27 7.31 -19.50 -1.75
N LEU A 28 6.62 -18.38 -1.47
CA LEU A 28 6.45 -17.89 -0.11
C LEU A 28 5.05 -18.26 0.41
N ALA A 29 5.00 -19.01 1.51
CA ALA A 29 3.74 -19.41 2.14
C ALA A 29 2.97 -18.19 2.67
N LYS A 30 1.66 -18.13 2.37
CA LYS A 30 0.75 -17.16 2.95
C LYS A 30 0.42 -17.60 4.39
N PRO A 31 0.51 -16.71 5.38
CA PRO A 31 0.21 -17.06 6.77
C PRO A 31 -1.21 -17.58 6.94
N GLY A 32 -1.36 -18.70 7.67
CA GLY A 32 -2.67 -19.26 8.05
C GLY A 32 -3.48 -19.87 6.90
N LYS A 33 -2.82 -20.23 5.78
CA LYS A 33 -3.43 -20.93 4.65
C LYS A 33 -2.94 -22.38 4.57
N GLU A 34 -3.81 -23.25 4.05
CA GLU A 34 -3.56 -24.68 3.88
C GLU A 34 -2.34 -24.94 2.97
N PRO A 35 -1.25 -25.57 3.44
CA PRO A 35 -0.02 -25.74 2.65
C PRO A 35 -0.17 -26.61 1.39
N SER A 36 -1.19 -27.47 1.31
CA SER A 36 -1.45 -28.35 0.16
C SER A 36 -2.03 -27.63 -1.05
N GLN A 37 -2.53 -26.40 -0.88
CA GLN A 37 -3.18 -25.65 -1.94
C GLN A 37 -2.21 -24.73 -2.66
N ALA A 38 -2.13 -24.78 -4.00
CA ALA A 38 -1.27 -23.90 -4.79
C ALA A 38 -1.52 -22.40 -4.51
N GLY A 39 -2.79 -22.02 -4.31
CA GLY A 39 -3.20 -20.65 -3.97
C GLY A 39 -2.70 -20.15 -2.62
N SER A 40 -2.11 -21.01 -1.79
CA SER A 40 -1.51 -20.66 -0.50
C SER A 40 -0.10 -20.09 -0.62
N TYR A 41 0.51 -20.12 -1.79
CA TYR A 41 1.85 -19.56 -2.00
C TYR A 41 1.80 -18.26 -2.80
N ARG A 42 2.85 -17.44 -2.65
CA ARG A 42 3.16 -16.32 -3.53
C ARG A 42 4.39 -16.70 -4.36
N PRO A 43 4.28 -16.73 -5.69
CA PRO A 43 5.43 -16.99 -6.56
C PRO A 43 6.29 -15.73 -6.64
N ILE A 44 7.54 -15.79 -6.18
CA ILE A 44 8.52 -14.71 -6.33
C ILE A 44 9.56 -15.14 -7.36
N CYS A 45 9.69 -14.34 -8.40
CA CYS A 45 10.72 -14.47 -9.42
C CYS A 45 11.96 -13.67 -9.02
N LEU A 46 13.10 -14.35 -8.90
CA LEU A 46 14.40 -13.78 -8.62
C LEU A 46 15.23 -13.73 -9.91
N PRO A 47 15.16 -12.63 -10.68
CA PRO A 47 16.03 -12.43 -11.84
C PRO A 47 17.48 -12.14 -11.41
N SER A 48 18.41 -12.33 -12.34
CA SER A 48 19.84 -12.03 -12.12
C SER A 48 20.07 -10.55 -11.78
N VAL A 49 21.19 -10.25 -11.11
CA VAL A 49 21.52 -8.88 -10.71
C VAL A 49 21.60 -7.94 -11.91
N ILE A 50 22.24 -8.38 -13.01
CA ILE A 50 22.36 -7.56 -14.23
C ILE A 50 20.99 -7.33 -14.88
N SER A 51 20.12 -8.35 -14.91
CA SER A 51 18.73 -8.21 -15.36
C SER A 51 17.98 -7.14 -14.56
N LYS A 52 18.11 -7.14 -13.21
CA LYS A 52 17.50 -6.13 -12.34
C LYS A 52 18.04 -4.74 -12.58
N VAL A 53 19.34 -4.58 -12.82
CA VAL A 53 19.95 -3.27 -13.12
C VAL A 53 19.36 -2.70 -14.40
N PHE A 54 19.29 -3.49 -15.47
CA PHE A 54 18.73 -3.01 -16.73
C PHE A 54 17.23 -2.71 -16.63
N ASP A 55 16.46 -3.62 -16.02
CA ASP A 55 15.03 -3.46 -15.73
C ASP A 55 14.75 -2.18 -14.92
N LYS A 56 15.58 -1.90 -13.91
CA LYS A 56 15.46 -0.68 -13.09
C LYS A 56 15.70 0.59 -13.91
N LEU A 57 16.72 0.62 -14.77
CA LEU A 57 17.01 1.78 -15.63
C LEU A 57 15.88 2.05 -16.62
N LEU A 58 15.34 1.01 -17.25
CA LEU A 58 14.16 1.12 -18.13
C LEU A 58 12.97 1.66 -17.36
N THR A 59 12.70 1.10 -16.17
CA THR A 59 11.60 1.53 -15.30
C THR A 59 11.72 3.00 -14.91
N GLN A 60 12.92 3.49 -14.59
CA GLN A 60 13.14 4.89 -14.25
C GLN A 60 12.82 5.82 -15.42
N ARG A 61 13.24 5.47 -16.64
CA ARG A 61 12.95 6.26 -17.85
C ARG A 61 11.45 6.27 -18.17
N LEU A 62 10.79 5.13 -18.06
CA LEU A 62 9.34 5.02 -18.26
C LEU A 62 8.55 5.76 -17.18
N THR A 63 8.98 5.67 -15.93
CA THR A 63 8.36 6.41 -14.82
C THR A 63 8.47 7.91 -15.06
N PHE A 64 9.65 8.40 -15.48
CA PHE A 64 9.84 9.81 -15.83
C PHE A 64 8.92 10.24 -16.97
N LEU A 65 8.80 9.44 -18.04
CA LEU A 65 7.89 9.72 -19.16
C LEU A 65 6.43 9.86 -18.70
N PHE A 66 5.95 8.92 -17.88
CA PHE A 66 4.57 8.95 -17.39
C PHE A 66 4.33 10.12 -16.43
N GLN A 67 5.32 10.48 -15.62
CA GLN A 67 5.25 11.62 -14.71
C GLN A 67 5.27 12.95 -15.46
N SER A 68 6.19 13.14 -16.40
CA SER A 68 6.35 14.40 -17.14
C SER A 68 5.14 14.73 -18.02
N LYS A 69 4.44 13.70 -18.51
CA LYS A 69 3.20 13.84 -19.29
C LYS A 69 1.92 13.78 -18.45
N GLY A 70 2.01 13.62 -17.12
CA GLY A 70 0.83 13.53 -16.25
C GLY A 70 -0.09 12.35 -16.53
N LEU A 71 0.44 11.24 -17.05
CA LEU A 71 -0.35 10.10 -17.56
C LEU A 71 -0.89 9.15 -16.50
N LEU A 72 -0.63 9.41 -15.21
CA LEU A 72 -1.11 8.60 -14.10
C LEU A 72 -2.16 9.37 -13.31
N HIS A 73 -3.36 8.80 -13.23
CA HIS A 73 -4.53 9.40 -12.62
C HIS A 73 -4.26 9.83 -11.16
N PRO A 74 -4.66 11.03 -10.70
CA PRO A 74 -4.36 11.51 -9.34
C PRO A 74 -4.82 10.60 -8.19
N ARG A 75 -5.86 9.80 -8.42
CA ARG A 75 -6.45 8.79 -7.50
C ARG A 75 -5.71 7.43 -7.47
N GLN A 76 -4.63 7.27 -8.24
CA GLN A 76 -3.70 6.15 -8.08
C GLN A 76 -2.64 6.52 -7.04
N HIS A 77 -2.55 5.75 -5.96
CA HIS A 77 -1.62 6.01 -4.86
C HIS A 77 -0.51 4.96 -4.75
N GLY A 78 -0.73 3.74 -5.24
CA GLY A 78 0.24 2.65 -5.12
C GLY A 78 1.46 2.87 -6.02
N PHE A 79 2.64 2.49 -5.56
CA PHE A 79 3.90 2.52 -6.32
C PHE A 79 4.23 3.84 -7.02
N ARG A 80 3.81 4.97 -6.44
CA ARG A 80 4.06 6.31 -6.98
C ARG A 80 4.90 7.15 -6.04
N VAL A 81 5.81 7.92 -6.62
CA VAL A 81 6.57 8.95 -5.90
C VAL A 81 5.59 9.99 -5.37
N GLY A 82 5.77 10.42 -4.12
CA GLY A 82 4.90 11.39 -3.46
C GLY A 82 3.53 10.86 -3.03
N ARG A 83 3.26 9.55 -3.20
CA ARG A 83 2.03 8.89 -2.73
C ARG A 83 2.38 7.80 -1.72
N SER A 84 1.46 7.54 -0.81
CA SER A 84 1.63 6.57 0.27
C SER A 84 0.28 6.04 0.75
N CYS A 85 0.32 5.03 1.62
CA CYS A 85 -0.87 4.54 2.30
C CYS A 85 -1.61 5.67 3.06
N GLU A 86 -0.89 6.66 3.58
CA GLU A 86 -1.51 7.80 4.27
C GLU A 86 -2.30 8.68 3.30
N THR A 87 -1.74 8.98 2.13
CA THR A 87 -2.44 9.77 1.11
C THR A 87 -3.70 9.05 0.61
N ALA A 88 -3.67 7.72 0.47
CA ALA A 88 -4.81 6.92 0.06
C ALA A 88 -5.89 6.85 1.15
N ASN A 89 -5.49 6.66 2.41
CA ASN A 89 -6.41 6.66 3.54
C ASN A 89 -7.07 8.05 3.74
N SER A 90 -6.31 9.13 3.55
CA SER A 90 -6.83 10.50 3.62
C SER A 90 -7.79 10.83 2.48
N SER A 91 -7.47 10.41 1.25
CA SER A 91 -8.36 10.50 0.09
C SER A 91 -9.68 9.75 0.33
N LEU A 92 -9.60 8.52 0.87
CA LEU A 92 -10.78 7.73 1.20
C LEU A 92 -11.64 8.41 2.28
N TRP A 93 -11.02 8.94 3.33
CA TRP A 93 -11.75 9.72 4.35
C TRP A 93 -12.45 10.92 3.71
N GLY A 94 -11.76 11.68 2.86
CA GLY A 94 -12.31 12.83 2.16
C GLY A 94 -13.51 12.46 1.29
N ALA A 95 -13.41 11.39 0.51
CA ALA A 95 -14.50 10.89 -0.33
C ALA A 95 -15.72 10.46 0.51
N ILE A 96 -15.51 9.70 1.59
CA ILE A 96 -16.59 9.29 2.49
C ILE A 96 -17.22 10.51 3.16
N SER A 97 -16.42 11.42 3.71
CA SER A 97 -16.89 12.62 4.40
C SER A 97 -17.70 13.53 3.47
N SER A 98 -17.23 13.70 2.22
CA SER A 98 -17.96 14.46 1.20
C SER A 98 -19.25 13.77 0.80
N ALA A 99 -19.26 12.44 0.65
CA ALA A 99 -20.46 11.68 0.31
C ALA A 99 -21.50 11.65 1.43
N LEU A 100 -21.06 11.83 2.69
CA LEU A 100 -21.90 11.96 3.87
C LEU A 100 -22.48 13.38 4.05
N SER A 101 -22.16 14.35 3.20
CA SER A 101 -22.84 15.66 3.20
C SER A 101 -24.32 15.53 2.84
N ASP A 102 -25.12 16.53 3.21
CA ASP A 102 -26.55 16.66 2.85
C ASP A 102 -27.39 15.40 3.09
N LYS A 103 -27.17 14.75 4.23
CA LYS A 103 -27.87 13.51 4.65
C LYS A 103 -27.70 12.33 3.68
N GLY A 104 -26.67 12.34 2.82
CA GLY A 104 -26.34 11.25 1.92
C GLY A 104 -26.03 9.94 2.66
N LYS A 105 -26.48 8.83 2.06
CA LYS A 105 -26.14 7.45 2.47
C LYS A 105 -24.95 6.98 1.65
N VAL A 106 -24.06 6.20 2.27
CA VAL A 106 -22.79 5.79 1.67
C VAL A 106 -22.48 4.33 2.00
N PHE A 107 -22.01 3.57 1.03
CA PHE A 107 -21.24 2.36 1.30
C PHE A 107 -19.89 2.43 0.58
N VAL A 108 -18.96 1.60 1.03
CA VAL A 108 -17.64 1.43 0.43
C VAL A 108 -17.50 -0.01 -0.03
N LEU A 109 -17.05 -0.22 -1.26
CA LEU A 109 -16.66 -1.52 -1.79
C LEU A 109 -15.14 -1.61 -1.81
N SER A 110 -14.60 -2.63 -1.14
CA SER A 110 -13.20 -3.02 -1.27
C SER A 110 -13.10 -4.15 -2.28
N LEU A 111 -12.50 -3.87 -3.43
CA LEU A 111 -12.42 -4.79 -4.58
C LEU A 111 -11.04 -5.45 -4.62
N ASP A 112 -11.01 -6.78 -4.79
CA ASP A 112 -9.79 -7.59 -4.95
C ASP A 112 -9.69 -8.06 -6.41
N VAL A 113 -8.60 -7.68 -7.07
CA VAL A 113 -8.28 -8.19 -8.42
C VAL A 113 -7.60 -9.56 -8.30
N ALA A 114 -8.21 -10.57 -8.89
CA ALA A 114 -7.71 -11.93 -8.82
C ALA A 114 -6.41 -12.10 -9.63
N GLY A 115 -5.37 -12.61 -8.97
CA GLY A 115 -4.09 -12.87 -9.63
C GLY A 115 -3.40 -11.59 -10.12
N ALA A 116 -3.49 -10.49 -9.36
CA ALA A 116 -2.75 -9.28 -9.67
C ALA A 116 -1.26 -9.58 -9.91
N PHE A 117 -0.61 -8.81 -10.80
CA PHE A 117 0.71 -9.08 -11.39
C PHE A 117 0.81 -10.33 -12.27
N ASP A 118 0.29 -11.48 -11.83
CA ASP A 118 0.42 -12.76 -12.57
C ASP A 118 -0.51 -12.82 -13.80
N SER A 119 -1.64 -12.09 -13.75
CA SER A 119 -2.67 -12.11 -14.80
C SER A 119 -2.63 -10.91 -15.75
N VAL A 120 -1.81 -9.88 -15.49
CA VAL A 120 -1.85 -8.66 -16.33
C VAL A 120 -1.49 -9.00 -17.78
N TRP A 121 -2.32 -8.55 -18.70
CA TRP A 121 -2.13 -8.84 -20.12
C TRP A 121 -1.04 -7.95 -20.71
N ARG A 122 0.01 -8.56 -21.25
CA ARG A 122 1.22 -7.85 -21.74
C ARG A 122 0.92 -6.89 -22.89
N GLN A 123 -0.04 -7.26 -23.74
CA GLN A 123 -0.50 -6.41 -24.85
C GLN A 123 -1.17 -5.12 -24.34
N SER A 124 -1.89 -5.17 -23.22
CA SER A 124 -2.41 -3.95 -22.56
C SER A 124 -1.27 -3.02 -22.16
N ILE A 125 -0.20 -3.57 -21.57
CA ILE A 125 0.99 -2.79 -21.18
C ILE A 125 1.63 -2.15 -22.42
N LEU A 126 1.92 -2.94 -23.45
CA LEU A 126 2.56 -2.46 -24.67
C LEU A 126 1.72 -1.40 -25.39
N SER A 127 0.40 -1.61 -25.51
CA SER A 127 -0.53 -0.62 -26.07
C SER A 127 -0.48 0.70 -25.30
N ARG A 128 -0.47 0.65 -23.97
CA ARG A 128 -0.34 1.85 -23.13
C ARG A 128 1.01 2.55 -23.30
N LEU A 129 2.11 1.82 -23.50
CA LEU A 129 3.40 2.42 -23.81
C LEU A 129 3.38 3.15 -25.17
N VAL A 130 2.69 2.61 -26.18
CA VAL A 130 2.50 3.29 -27.48
C VAL A 130 1.71 4.58 -27.30
N ILE A 131 0.57 4.52 -26.62
CA ILE A 131 -0.28 5.70 -26.35
C ILE A 131 0.48 6.78 -25.55
N ALA A 132 1.34 6.37 -24.61
CA ALA A 132 2.20 7.28 -23.86
C ALA A 132 3.29 7.96 -24.71
N GLY A 133 3.46 7.57 -25.98
CA GLY A 133 4.54 8.04 -26.85
C GLY A 133 5.90 7.58 -26.35
N CYS A 134 6.01 6.31 -25.93
CA CYS A 134 7.27 5.72 -25.51
C CYS A 134 8.30 5.74 -26.66
N PRO A 135 9.53 6.21 -26.42
CA PRO A 135 10.60 6.14 -27.41
C PRO A 135 10.80 4.72 -27.95
N MET A 136 11.00 4.60 -29.27
CA MET A 136 11.00 3.31 -29.96
C MET A 136 12.09 2.35 -29.46
N ASN A 137 13.26 2.87 -29.09
CA ASN A 137 14.34 2.07 -28.52
C ASN A 137 13.91 1.40 -27.20
N ILE A 138 13.29 2.14 -26.28
CA ILE A 138 12.78 1.60 -25.01
C ILE A 138 11.61 0.64 -25.27
N PHE A 139 10.69 1.00 -26.17
CA PHE A 139 9.55 0.16 -26.52
C PHE A 139 9.99 -1.21 -27.05
N ARG A 140 10.98 -1.25 -27.97
CA ARG A 140 11.53 -2.50 -28.52
C ARG A 140 12.12 -3.38 -27.43
N VAL A 141 12.91 -2.80 -26.51
CA VAL A 141 13.46 -3.54 -25.36
C VAL A 141 12.34 -4.06 -24.45
N MET A 142 11.30 -3.26 -24.16
CA MET A 142 10.19 -3.70 -23.31
C MET A 142 9.34 -4.80 -23.96
N ARG A 143 9.15 -4.73 -25.29
CA ARG A 143 8.52 -5.80 -26.05
C ARG A 143 9.34 -7.08 -25.94
N ASP A 144 10.65 -6.99 -26.17
CA ASP A 144 11.56 -8.13 -26.08
C ASP A 144 11.70 -8.69 -24.66
N TYR A 145 11.65 -7.83 -23.63
CA TYR A 145 11.62 -8.21 -22.22
C TYR A 145 10.49 -9.19 -21.88
N PHE A 146 9.35 -9.07 -22.56
CA PHE A 146 8.19 -9.94 -22.38
C PHE A 146 8.24 -11.23 -23.19
N SER A 147 9.08 -11.33 -24.21
CA SER A 147 9.20 -12.52 -25.05
C SER A 147 10.07 -13.59 -24.40
N ASP A 148 9.74 -14.87 -24.60
CA ASP A 148 10.57 -16.03 -24.25
C ASP A 148 11.07 -16.05 -22.79
N ARG A 149 10.27 -15.51 -21.88
CA ARG A 149 10.59 -15.50 -20.45
C ARG A 149 10.45 -16.90 -19.87
N LYS A 150 11.45 -17.29 -19.09
CA LYS A 150 11.52 -18.60 -18.44
C LYS A 150 11.56 -18.41 -16.93
N VAL A 151 10.86 -19.28 -16.22
CA VAL A 151 10.87 -19.36 -14.76
C VAL A 151 11.40 -20.73 -14.38
N VAL A 152 12.43 -20.75 -13.53
CA VAL A 152 13.12 -21.99 -13.13
C VAL A 152 12.84 -22.26 -11.67
N PHE A 153 12.21 -23.39 -11.38
CA PHE A 153 11.94 -23.86 -10.03
C PHE A 153 12.95 -24.96 -9.66
N PHE A 154 13.45 -24.89 -8.44
CA PHE A 154 14.37 -25.87 -7.86
C PHE A 154 13.73 -26.45 -6.61
N HIS A 155 13.67 -27.77 -6.53
CA HIS A 155 13.28 -28.50 -5.33
C HIS A 155 14.24 -29.67 -5.18
N ASP A 156 14.96 -29.69 -4.07
CA ASP A 156 16.09 -30.60 -3.85
C ASP A 156 17.07 -30.58 -5.04
N ASP A 157 17.31 -31.71 -5.68
CA ASP A 157 18.22 -31.84 -6.83
C ASP A 157 17.50 -31.73 -8.19
N GLU A 158 16.20 -31.48 -8.20
CA GLU A 158 15.38 -31.41 -9.41
C GLU A 158 15.15 -29.97 -9.89
N GLN A 159 15.15 -29.79 -11.21
CA GLN A 159 14.95 -28.51 -11.88
C GLN A 159 13.81 -28.58 -12.88
N TRP A 160 12.84 -27.68 -12.74
CA TRP A 160 11.76 -27.49 -13.71
C TRP A 160 11.82 -26.10 -14.34
N THR A 161 11.64 -26.04 -15.65
CA THR A 161 11.58 -24.77 -16.39
C THR A 161 10.21 -24.59 -17.02
N PHE A 162 9.61 -23.44 -16.79
CA PHE A 162 8.29 -23.08 -17.29
C PHE A 162 8.36 -21.80 -18.13
N GLY A 163 7.61 -21.76 -19.22
CA GLY A 163 7.37 -20.53 -19.96
C GLY A 163 6.44 -19.60 -19.18
N ALA A 164 6.79 -18.31 -19.11
CA ALA A 164 5.91 -17.29 -18.56
C ALA A 164 5.28 -16.51 -19.72
N GLU A 165 3.99 -16.75 -20.00
CA GLU A 165 3.28 -16.15 -21.14
C GLU A 165 2.43 -14.92 -20.77
N ARG A 166 2.06 -14.79 -19.49
CA ARG A 166 1.25 -13.68 -18.98
C ARG A 166 1.90 -13.04 -17.76
N GLY A 167 1.35 -11.89 -17.38
CA GLY A 167 1.76 -11.19 -16.18
C GLY A 167 3.13 -10.53 -16.29
N VAL A 168 3.52 -9.95 -15.16
CA VAL A 168 4.83 -9.38 -14.89
C VAL A 168 5.47 -10.16 -13.74
N PRO A 169 6.79 -10.43 -13.76
CA PRO A 169 7.43 -11.22 -12.72
C PRO A 169 7.34 -10.53 -11.34
N GLN A 170 6.73 -11.18 -10.34
CA GLN A 170 6.74 -10.67 -8.97
C GLN A 170 8.16 -10.69 -8.41
N GLY A 171 8.74 -9.52 -8.14
CA GLY A 171 10.16 -9.38 -7.76
C GLY A 171 11.03 -8.73 -8.84
N SER A 172 10.47 -8.46 -10.03
CA SER A 172 11.05 -7.52 -10.99
C SER A 172 10.98 -6.08 -10.47
N CYS A 173 11.88 -5.23 -10.96
CA CYS A 173 11.87 -3.81 -10.64
C CYS A 173 10.75 -3.06 -11.39
N SER A 174 10.42 -3.50 -12.61
CA SER A 174 9.36 -2.90 -13.43
C SER A 174 7.95 -3.36 -13.10
N GLY A 175 7.77 -4.54 -12.50
CA GLY A 175 6.45 -5.12 -12.23
C GLY A 175 5.44 -4.14 -11.60
N PRO A 176 5.78 -3.45 -10.50
CA PRO A 176 4.92 -2.43 -9.87
C PRO A 176 4.50 -1.29 -10.82
N PHE A 177 5.43 -0.79 -11.64
CA PHE A 177 5.15 0.27 -12.60
C PHE A 177 4.25 -0.24 -13.73
N LEU A 178 4.58 -1.39 -14.31
CA LEU A 178 3.84 -1.97 -15.44
C LEU A 178 2.42 -2.39 -15.05
N TRP A 179 2.23 -2.83 -13.81
CA TRP A 179 0.91 -3.04 -13.23
C TRP A 179 0.10 -1.75 -13.23
N ASN A 180 0.66 -0.67 -12.68
CA ASN A 180 0.00 0.63 -12.63
C ASN A 180 -0.34 1.16 -14.03
N VAL A 181 0.53 0.97 -15.04
CA VAL A 181 0.28 1.42 -16.42
C VAL A 181 -1.05 0.90 -16.97
N VAL A 182 -1.45 -0.33 -16.60
CA VAL A 182 -2.74 -0.91 -16.97
C VAL A 182 -3.82 -0.53 -15.96
N LEU A 183 -3.60 -0.79 -14.68
CA LEU A 183 -4.64 -0.60 -13.66
C LEU A 183 -5.12 0.85 -13.60
N ASP A 184 -4.24 1.84 -13.76
CA ASP A 184 -4.58 3.25 -13.70
C ASP A 184 -5.74 3.63 -14.64
N THR A 185 -5.86 2.96 -15.79
CA THR A 185 -6.96 3.17 -16.75
C THR A 185 -8.35 2.83 -16.19
N VAL A 186 -8.45 2.02 -15.13
CA VAL A 186 -9.72 1.75 -14.44
C VAL A 186 -10.30 3.02 -13.80
N LEU A 187 -9.43 3.98 -13.45
CA LEU A 187 -9.81 5.22 -12.79
C LEU A 187 -10.46 6.22 -13.76
N ASP A 188 -10.32 6.00 -15.07
CA ASP A 188 -10.94 6.80 -16.14
C ASP A 188 -12.26 6.18 -16.64
N VAL A 189 -12.66 5.01 -16.12
CA VAL A 189 -13.94 4.39 -16.45
C VAL A 189 -15.08 5.33 -16.04
N GLY A 190 -16.06 5.52 -16.93
CA GLY A 190 -17.25 6.32 -16.65
C GLY A 190 -18.05 5.72 -15.50
N LEU A 191 -17.92 6.29 -14.30
CA LEU A 191 -18.68 5.87 -13.14
C LEU A 191 -19.97 6.70 -13.00
N PRO A 192 -21.03 6.13 -12.41
CA PRO A 192 -22.24 6.90 -12.10
C PRO A 192 -21.93 8.11 -11.22
N GLU A 193 -22.75 9.15 -11.28
CA GLU A 193 -22.63 10.29 -10.38
C GLU A 193 -22.68 9.83 -8.91
N GLY A 194 -21.89 10.46 -8.03
CA GLY A 194 -21.80 10.08 -6.63
C GLY A 194 -20.91 8.86 -6.36
N CYS A 195 -20.28 8.28 -7.39
CA CYS A 195 -19.25 7.25 -7.24
C CYS A 195 -17.84 7.86 -7.25
N PHE A 196 -16.99 7.39 -6.33
CA PHE A 196 -15.59 7.76 -6.27
C PHE A 196 -14.73 6.51 -6.18
N LEU A 197 -13.80 6.34 -7.11
CA LEU A 197 -12.88 5.20 -7.16
C LEU A 197 -11.44 5.66 -6.94
N GLN A 198 -10.70 4.92 -6.12
CA GLN A 198 -9.26 5.07 -5.98
C GLN A 198 -8.56 3.72 -5.97
N ALA A 199 -7.26 3.75 -6.27
CA ALA A 199 -6.43 2.56 -6.36
C ALA A 199 -5.17 2.68 -5.49
N PHE A 200 -4.76 1.57 -4.88
CA PHE A 200 -3.43 1.41 -4.32
C PHE A 200 -2.92 0.02 -4.66
N ALA A 201 -1.96 -0.07 -5.59
CA ALA A 201 -1.48 -1.35 -6.10
C ALA A 201 -2.68 -2.16 -6.62
N ASP A 202 -2.95 -3.37 -6.13
CA ASP A 202 -4.09 -4.21 -6.49
C ASP A 202 -5.38 -3.92 -5.69
N ASP A 203 -5.28 -3.15 -4.60
CA ASP A 203 -6.43 -2.76 -3.77
C ASP A 203 -7.19 -1.61 -4.43
N LEU A 204 -8.41 -1.88 -4.89
CA LEU A 204 -9.34 -0.88 -5.41
C LEU A 204 -10.44 -0.59 -4.38
N VAL A 205 -10.75 0.69 -4.17
CA VAL A 205 -11.82 1.12 -3.26
C VAL A 205 -12.78 2.05 -3.97
N LEU A 206 -14.04 1.65 -4.00
CA LEU A 206 -15.15 2.39 -4.59
C LEU A 206 -16.07 2.88 -3.48
N VAL A 207 -16.23 4.20 -3.36
CA VAL A 207 -17.20 4.86 -2.49
C VAL A 207 -18.42 5.20 -3.34
N VAL A 208 -19.61 4.84 -2.86
CA VAL A 208 -20.87 5.13 -3.57
C VAL A 208 -21.78 5.94 -2.66
N ARG A 209 -22.23 7.09 -3.14
CA ARG A 209 -23.25 7.95 -2.53
C ARG A 209 -24.61 7.67 -3.15
N GLY A 210 -25.65 7.71 -2.33
CA GLY A 210 -27.04 7.72 -2.78
C GLY A 210 -27.99 8.31 -1.74
N LEU A 211 -29.23 8.58 -2.15
CA LEU A 211 -30.26 9.15 -1.28
C LEU A 211 -31.11 8.07 -0.60
N SER A 212 -31.29 6.93 -1.27
CA SER A 212 -32.00 5.74 -0.76
C SER A 212 -31.12 4.49 -0.86
N LYS A 213 -31.57 3.36 -0.28
CA LYS A 213 -30.85 2.09 -0.39
C LYS A 213 -30.91 1.54 -1.82
N GLU A 214 -32.03 1.78 -2.49
CA GLU A 214 -32.32 1.36 -3.87
C GLU A 214 -31.43 2.15 -4.85
N ASP A 215 -31.32 3.47 -4.64
CA ASP A 215 -30.41 4.34 -5.41
C ASP A 215 -28.94 3.92 -5.22
N LEU A 216 -28.53 3.63 -3.98
CA LEU A 216 -27.22 3.07 -3.66
C LEU A 216 -26.97 1.74 -4.40
N ALA A 217 -27.91 0.81 -4.35
CA ALA A 217 -27.81 -0.49 -5.01
C ALA A 217 -27.71 -0.36 -6.53
N ALA A 218 -28.51 0.52 -7.13
CA ALA A 218 -28.50 0.78 -8.58
C ALA A 218 -27.15 1.38 -9.01
N ARG A 219 -26.68 2.45 -8.36
CA ARG A 219 -25.37 3.07 -8.66
C ARG A 219 -24.21 2.11 -8.43
N GLY A 220 -24.23 1.36 -7.32
CA GLY A 220 -23.23 0.36 -7.02
C GLY A 220 -23.14 -0.75 -8.07
N THR A 221 -24.29 -1.27 -8.50
CA THR A 221 -24.37 -2.32 -9.51
C THR A 221 -23.87 -1.81 -10.86
N MET A 222 -24.29 -0.61 -11.28
CA MET A 222 -23.85 0.00 -12.54
C MET A 222 -22.34 0.30 -12.53
N ALA A 223 -21.81 0.80 -11.41
CA ALA A 223 -20.37 0.99 -11.26
C ALA A 223 -19.59 -0.34 -11.36
N LEU A 224 -20.06 -1.40 -10.69
CA LEU A 224 -19.43 -2.72 -10.77
C LEU A 224 -19.50 -3.35 -12.16
N GLN A 225 -20.59 -3.13 -12.90
CA GLN A 225 -20.71 -3.55 -14.29
C GLN A 225 -19.62 -2.88 -15.15
N ASN A 226 -19.47 -1.55 -15.05
CA ASN A 226 -18.46 -0.83 -15.81
C ASN A 226 -17.03 -1.28 -15.46
N LEU A 227 -16.76 -1.50 -14.17
CA LEU A 227 -15.49 -2.06 -13.70
C LEU A 227 -15.26 -3.48 -14.23
N THR A 228 -16.29 -4.31 -14.24
CA THR A 228 -16.20 -5.69 -14.76
C THR A 228 -15.95 -5.72 -16.25
N THR A 229 -16.59 -4.83 -17.03
CA THR A 229 -16.34 -4.65 -18.46
C THR A 229 -14.91 -4.20 -18.72
N TRP A 230 -14.40 -3.23 -17.96
CA TRP A 230 -12.99 -2.83 -18.01
C TRP A 230 -12.06 -4.00 -17.69
N GLY A 231 -12.39 -4.79 -16.66
CA GLY A 231 -11.64 -5.98 -16.29
C GLY A 231 -11.57 -6.97 -17.45
N ALA A 232 -12.70 -7.27 -18.08
CA ALA A 232 -12.78 -8.17 -19.23
C ALA A 232 -11.89 -7.70 -20.40
N LEU A 233 -11.89 -6.40 -20.72
CA LEU A 233 -11.05 -5.82 -21.76
C LEU A 233 -9.56 -6.07 -21.51
N HIS A 234 -9.11 -5.97 -20.25
CA HIS A 234 -7.71 -6.18 -19.86
C HIS A 234 -7.40 -7.62 -19.41
N LYS A 235 -8.34 -8.56 -19.58
CA LYS A 235 -8.26 -9.96 -19.13
C LYS A 235 -8.02 -10.10 -17.61
N LEU A 236 -8.55 -9.16 -16.84
CA LEU A 236 -8.53 -9.14 -15.38
C LEU A 236 -9.91 -9.50 -14.82
N THR A 237 -9.93 -10.14 -13.65
CA THR A 237 -11.17 -10.53 -12.99
C THR A 237 -11.18 -10.05 -11.54
N PHE A 238 -12.33 -9.54 -11.10
CA PHE A 238 -12.57 -9.22 -9.70
C PHE A 238 -13.08 -10.46 -8.96
N ASN A 239 -12.65 -10.66 -7.72
CA ASN A 239 -13.08 -11.78 -6.90
C ASN A 239 -14.31 -11.40 -6.04
N PRO A 240 -15.52 -11.93 -6.31
CA PRO A 240 -16.71 -11.61 -5.51
C PRO A 240 -16.60 -12.03 -4.05
N SER A 241 -16.04 -13.21 -3.79
CA SER A 241 -15.93 -13.75 -2.42
C SER A 241 -15.03 -12.94 -1.50
N LYS A 242 -14.08 -12.19 -2.07
CA LYS A 242 -13.18 -11.30 -1.32
C LYS A 242 -13.59 -9.84 -1.38
N THR A 243 -14.56 -9.50 -2.23
CA THR A 243 -15.07 -8.15 -2.32
C THR A 243 -15.94 -7.88 -1.10
N ILE A 244 -15.62 -6.82 -0.37
CA ILE A 244 -16.32 -6.48 0.88
C ILE A 244 -17.19 -5.25 0.66
N LEU A 245 -18.47 -5.36 1.01
CA LEU A 245 -19.38 -4.22 1.11
C LEU A 245 -19.40 -3.70 2.55
N LEU A 246 -18.96 -2.47 2.74
CA LEU A 246 -18.94 -1.78 4.03
C LEU A 246 -20.00 -0.66 4.02
N PRO A 247 -21.22 -0.90 4.53
CA PRO A 247 -22.22 0.16 4.66
C PRO A 247 -21.80 1.12 5.77
N ILE A 248 -21.88 2.42 5.52
CA ILE A 248 -21.53 3.44 6.52
C ILE A 248 -22.77 3.75 7.37
N THR A 249 -22.77 3.25 8.59
CA THR A 249 -23.86 3.41 9.57
C THR A 249 -23.73 4.70 10.40
N TYR A 250 -22.67 5.48 10.17
CA TYR A 250 -22.42 6.73 10.88
C TYR A 250 -23.65 7.66 10.84
N GLY A 251 -24.10 8.10 12.02
CA GLY A 251 -25.30 8.92 12.16
C GLY A 251 -26.63 8.18 11.94
N GLY A 252 -26.65 6.84 11.99
CA GLY A 252 -27.87 6.04 11.83
C GLY A 252 -28.41 5.99 10.40
N ARG A 253 -27.59 6.33 9.40
CA ARG A 253 -28.02 6.52 8.02
C ARG A 253 -28.28 5.22 7.24
N LEU A 254 -27.59 4.16 7.65
CA LEU A 254 -27.76 2.80 7.15
C LEU A 254 -27.75 1.83 8.33
N SER A 255 -28.27 0.63 8.12
CA SER A 255 -28.19 -0.49 9.07
C SER A 255 -27.29 -1.60 8.53
N LEU A 256 -26.63 -2.32 9.45
CA LEU A 256 -25.96 -3.58 9.14
C LEU A 256 -26.92 -4.77 9.09
N THR A 257 -28.09 -4.67 9.74
CA THR A 257 -29.12 -5.71 9.72
C THR A 257 -29.90 -5.73 8.40
N ASP A 258 -29.86 -4.63 7.67
CA ASP A 258 -30.57 -4.41 6.41
C ASP A 258 -29.69 -3.57 5.46
N PRO A 259 -28.59 -4.15 4.97
CA PRO A 259 -27.63 -3.47 4.09
C PRO A 259 -28.15 -3.37 2.65
N PRO A 260 -27.63 -2.44 1.83
CA PRO A 260 -27.90 -2.44 0.38
C PRO A 260 -27.48 -3.75 -0.28
N ILE A 261 -28.34 -4.31 -1.13
CA ILE A 261 -28.08 -5.55 -1.86
C ILE A 261 -27.42 -5.20 -3.19
N ILE A 262 -26.20 -5.68 -3.40
CA ILE A 262 -25.43 -5.44 -4.63
C ILE A 262 -24.96 -6.78 -5.17
N THR A 263 -25.10 -6.95 -6.49
CA THR A 263 -24.68 -8.18 -7.16
C THR A 263 -23.47 -7.91 -8.06
N MET A 264 -22.51 -8.84 -8.04
CA MET A 264 -21.39 -8.88 -8.97
C MET A 264 -21.36 -10.25 -9.63
N LYS A 265 -21.54 -10.31 -10.95
CA LYS A 265 -21.61 -11.57 -11.73
C LYS A 265 -22.52 -12.62 -11.04
N SER A 266 -23.79 -12.25 -10.84
CA SER A 266 -24.83 -13.04 -10.17
C SER A 266 -24.55 -13.47 -8.71
N THR A 267 -23.47 -12.99 -8.09
CA THR A 267 -23.17 -13.24 -6.68
C THR A 267 -23.53 -12.03 -5.84
N VAL A 268 -24.33 -12.21 -4.77
CA VAL A 268 -24.63 -11.15 -3.81
C VAL A 268 -23.40 -10.87 -2.95
N LEU A 269 -22.96 -9.61 -2.91
CA LEU A 269 -21.83 -9.20 -2.11
C LEU A 269 -22.17 -9.23 -0.62
N GLN A 270 -21.24 -9.76 0.18
CA GLN A 270 -21.43 -9.85 1.63
C GLN A 270 -21.15 -8.49 2.29
N ALA A 271 -22.12 -8.01 3.05
CA ALA A 271 -21.95 -6.82 3.88
C ALA A 271 -21.13 -7.14 5.14
N SER A 272 -20.24 -6.25 5.53
CA SER A 272 -19.42 -6.38 6.73
C SER A 272 -19.46 -5.09 7.56
N GLY A 273 -19.48 -5.22 8.89
CA GLY A 273 -19.37 -4.09 9.81
C GLY A 273 -17.97 -3.44 9.85
N GLY A 274 -16.99 -4.05 9.19
CA GLY A 274 -15.65 -3.48 9.04
C GLY A 274 -14.81 -4.13 7.96
N CYS A 275 -13.86 -3.37 7.42
CA CYS A 275 -12.92 -3.79 6.40
C CYS A 275 -11.51 -3.30 6.75
N ARG A 276 -10.48 -4.06 6.41
CA ARG A 276 -9.09 -3.62 6.55
C ARG A 276 -8.63 -3.04 5.21
N TYR A 277 -8.26 -1.77 5.20
CA TYR A 277 -7.72 -1.08 4.03
C TYR A 277 -6.36 -0.45 4.38
N LEU A 278 -5.32 -0.81 3.64
CA LEU A 278 -3.95 -0.28 3.77
C LEU A 278 -3.44 -0.19 5.22
N GLY A 279 -3.71 -1.23 6.01
CA GLY A 279 -3.26 -1.35 7.41
C GLY A 279 -4.18 -0.70 8.45
N VAL A 280 -5.20 0.04 8.04
CA VAL A 280 -6.22 0.62 8.93
C VAL A 280 -7.49 -0.23 8.89
N TRP A 281 -8.16 -0.34 10.04
CA TRP A 281 -9.47 -0.99 10.12
C TRP A 281 -10.57 0.07 10.08
N TRP A 282 -11.28 0.08 8.97
CA TRP A 282 -12.46 0.90 8.74
C TRP A 282 -13.69 0.16 9.25
N TYR A 283 -14.53 0.86 10.00
CA TYR A 283 -15.76 0.32 10.55
C TYR A 283 -16.94 1.15 10.08
N SER A 284 -18.11 0.53 9.97
CA SER A 284 -19.33 1.19 9.51
C SER A 284 -19.66 2.48 10.27
N GLY A 285 -19.39 2.52 11.57
CA GLY A 285 -19.62 3.71 12.40
C GLY A 285 -18.51 4.76 12.38
N LEU A 286 -17.40 4.56 11.64
CA LEU A 286 -16.28 5.51 11.51
C LEU A 286 -15.68 6.02 12.84
N THR A 287 -15.79 5.23 13.91
CA THR A 287 -15.31 5.63 15.25
C THR A 287 -13.85 5.27 15.51
N PHE A 288 -13.29 4.33 14.75
CA PHE A 288 -11.92 3.78 14.89
C PHE A 288 -11.56 3.21 16.27
N SER A 289 -12.53 3.07 17.19
CA SER A 289 -12.27 2.60 18.56
C SER A 289 -11.69 1.18 18.57
N GLU A 290 -12.26 0.28 17.76
CA GLU A 290 -11.75 -1.09 17.63
C GLU A 290 -10.40 -1.18 16.91
N HIS A 291 -10.12 -0.27 15.96
CA HIS A 291 -8.80 -0.16 15.34
C HIS A 291 -7.73 0.09 16.41
N PHE A 292 -7.93 1.11 17.25
CA PHE A 292 -7.01 1.43 18.33
C PHE A 292 -6.92 0.33 19.40
N LYS A 293 -8.00 -0.40 19.70
CA LYS A 293 -7.92 -1.59 20.58
C LYS A 293 -6.99 -2.66 20.01
N ARG A 294 -6.99 -2.88 18.68
CA ARG A 294 -6.07 -3.82 18.03
C ARG A 294 -4.62 -3.33 18.07
N VAL A 295 -4.40 -2.05 17.77
CA VAL A 295 -3.08 -1.41 17.89
C VAL A 295 -2.55 -1.56 19.32
N ARG A 296 -3.38 -1.28 20.33
CA ARG A 296 -3.05 -1.45 21.74
C ARG A 296 -2.57 -2.86 22.06
N ARG A 297 -3.37 -3.88 21.71
CA ARG A 297 -3.01 -5.29 21.96
C ARG A 297 -1.66 -5.64 21.36
N ARG A 298 -1.39 -5.18 20.12
CA ARG A 298 -0.11 -5.44 19.46
C ARG A 298 1.05 -4.73 20.14
N VAL A 299 0.89 -3.45 20.49
CA VAL A 299 1.91 -2.66 21.20
C VAL A 299 2.20 -3.23 22.59
N ASP A 300 1.18 -3.69 23.31
CA ASP A 300 1.33 -4.32 24.62
C ASP A 300 2.15 -5.60 24.53
N VAL A 301 1.84 -6.47 23.56
CA VAL A 301 2.59 -7.71 23.30
C VAL A 301 4.03 -7.42 22.91
N LEU A 302 4.27 -6.47 21.99
CA LEU A 302 5.61 -6.09 21.56
C LEU A 302 6.41 -5.48 22.73
N SER A 303 5.81 -4.59 23.50
CA SER A 303 6.45 -3.97 24.68
C SER A 303 6.82 -5.01 25.73
N TYR A 304 5.95 -6.01 25.94
CA TYR A 304 6.23 -7.13 26.83
C TYR A 304 7.40 -7.99 26.34
N ARG A 305 7.36 -8.43 25.07
CA ARG A 305 8.43 -9.25 24.47
C ARG A 305 9.78 -8.53 24.48
N LEU A 306 9.79 -7.24 24.11
CA LEU A 306 10.98 -6.40 24.18
C LEU A 306 11.51 -6.30 25.61
N SER A 307 10.63 -6.22 26.61
CA SER A 307 11.05 -6.19 28.02
C SER A 307 11.69 -7.51 28.45
N MET A 308 11.18 -8.66 28.01
CA MET A 308 11.77 -9.97 28.32
C MET A 308 13.14 -10.16 27.69
N VAL A 309 13.27 -9.83 26.39
CA VAL A 309 14.55 -9.92 25.68
C VAL A 309 15.56 -8.90 26.23
N ALA A 310 15.10 -7.67 26.52
CA ALA A 310 15.92 -6.67 27.17
C ALA A 310 16.45 -7.14 28.52
N GLY A 311 15.62 -7.79 29.36
CA GLY A 311 16.07 -8.34 30.63
C GLY A 311 17.15 -9.42 30.52
N ARG A 312 17.23 -10.12 29.37
CA ARG A 312 18.12 -11.27 29.16
C ARG A 312 19.41 -10.95 28.39
N PHE A 313 19.36 -10.08 27.39
CA PHE A 313 20.49 -9.80 26.49
C PHE A 313 21.01 -8.36 26.55
N PHE A 314 20.18 -7.42 27.00
CA PHE A 314 20.55 -6.02 27.02
C PHE A 314 20.75 -5.59 28.46
N THR A 315 21.99 -5.31 28.86
CA THR A 315 22.20 -4.46 30.04
C THR A 315 21.29 -3.24 29.91
N ARG A 316 20.52 -2.97 30.97
CA ARG A 316 19.46 -1.96 31.19
C ARG A 316 19.69 -0.58 30.54
N ARG A 317 19.90 -0.49 29.22
CA ARG A 317 20.21 0.73 28.46
C ARG A 317 18.90 1.33 27.99
N THR A 318 18.29 2.14 28.85
CA THR A 318 17.05 2.90 28.58
C THR A 318 17.09 3.61 27.22
N LYS A 319 18.27 4.10 26.81
CA LYS A 319 18.49 4.74 25.49
C LYS A 319 18.13 3.82 24.31
N LEU A 320 18.42 2.52 24.38
CA LEU A 320 18.11 1.58 23.30
C LEU A 320 16.61 1.32 23.19
N PHE A 321 15.94 1.07 24.32
CA PHE A 321 14.50 0.88 24.33
C PHE A 321 13.77 2.14 23.86
N PHE A 322 14.26 3.33 24.24
CA PHE A 322 13.77 4.60 23.71
C PHE A 322 13.94 4.70 22.18
N ARG A 323 15.09 4.30 21.62
CA ARG A 323 15.30 4.24 20.17
C ARG A 323 14.32 3.28 19.47
N ILE A 324 14.07 2.10 20.05
CA ILE A 324 13.08 1.14 19.52
C ILE A 324 11.68 1.74 19.58
N TYR A 325 11.34 2.39 20.68
CA TYR A 325 10.05 3.06 20.83
C TYR A 325 9.87 4.13 19.75
N LYS A 326 10.84 5.04 19.58
CA LYS A 326 10.81 6.10 18.57
C LYS A 326 10.88 5.59 17.12
N GLY A 327 11.66 4.55 16.86
CA GLY A 327 11.87 4.04 15.50
C GLY A 327 10.82 3.03 15.02
N ALA A 328 10.14 2.34 15.94
CA ALA A 328 9.23 1.24 15.59
C ALA A 328 7.84 1.35 16.24
N LEU A 329 7.75 1.55 17.56
CA LEU A 329 6.45 1.53 18.24
C LEU A 329 5.63 2.79 17.97
N GLU A 330 6.22 3.98 18.09
CA GLU A 330 5.54 5.25 17.83
C GLU A 330 5.05 5.34 16.37
N PRO A 331 5.89 5.07 15.34
CA PRO A 331 5.40 5.03 13.95
C PRO A 331 4.30 4.00 13.74
N TYR A 332 4.36 2.84 14.40
CA TYR A 332 3.29 1.83 14.33
C TYR A 332 1.98 2.31 14.95
N ILE A 333 2.04 3.05 16.07
CA ILE A 333 0.87 3.63 16.74
C ILE A 333 0.24 4.73 15.89
N LEU A 334 1.07 5.54 15.23
CA LEU A 334 0.64 6.70 14.43
C LEU A 334 0.29 6.35 12.99
N TYR A 335 0.56 5.13 12.54
CA TYR A 335 0.23 4.68 11.20
C TYR A 335 -1.28 4.75 10.94
N GLY A 336 -1.66 5.19 9.75
CA GLY A 336 -3.04 5.39 9.33
C GLY A 336 -3.63 6.74 9.71
N TYR A 337 -2.82 7.70 10.14
CA TYR A 337 -3.26 9.05 10.50
C TYR A 337 -4.16 9.67 9.43
N GLY A 338 -3.89 9.45 8.14
CA GLY A 338 -4.75 9.94 7.06
C GLY A 338 -6.21 9.49 7.19
N ALA A 339 -6.48 8.32 7.76
CA ALA A 339 -7.83 7.80 7.95
C ALA A 339 -8.54 8.35 9.20
N TRP A 340 -7.84 8.48 10.32
CA TRP A 340 -8.44 8.74 11.64
C TRP A 340 -7.98 10.06 12.29
N GLY A 341 -7.06 10.80 11.69
CA GLY A 341 -6.43 12.01 12.24
C GLY A 341 -7.44 13.12 12.54
N ASN A 342 -8.48 13.25 11.72
CA ASN A 342 -9.60 14.18 11.95
C ASN A 342 -10.37 13.89 13.26
N ARG A 343 -10.24 12.69 13.83
CA ARG A 343 -10.89 12.28 15.09
C ARG A 343 -10.09 12.67 16.33
N LEU A 344 -8.89 13.24 16.18
CA LEU A 344 -8.06 13.69 17.30
C LEU A 344 -8.65 14.85 18.09
N SER A 345 -9.59 15.61 17.52
CA SER A 345 -10.35 16.61 18.25
C SER A 345 -11.10 15.99 19.45
N LEU A 346 -11.54 14.74 19.31
CA LEU A 346 -12.25 14.00 20.34
C LEU A 346 -11.31 13.60 21.48
N LYS A 347 -11.61 14.07 22.69
CA LYS A 347 -10.88 13.71 23.92
C LYS A 347 -10.72 12.19 24.08
N LYS A 348 -11.79 11.43 23.82
CA LYS A 348 -11.80 9.96 23.89
C LYS A 348 -10.70 9.30 23.02
N VAL A 349 -10.44 9.83 21.83
CA VAL A 349 -9.40 9.29 20.93
C VAL A 349 -8.00 9.64 21.44
N ARG A 350 -7.81 10.87 21.91
CA ARG A 350 -6.55 11.29 22.55
C ARG A 350 -6.22 10.45 23.79
N ASP A 351 -7.21 10.21 24.65
CA ASP A 351 -7.06 9.39 25.85
C ASP A 351 -6.70 7.94 25.50
N LEU A 352 -7.28 7.39 24.42
CA LEU A 352 -6.97 6.05 23.95
C LEU A 352 -5.53 5.95 23.41
N LEU A 353 -5.08 6.92 22.63
CA LEU A 353 -3.69 7.00 22.15
C LEU A 353 -2.69 7.13 23.31
N ASN A 354 -2.99 7.97 24.30
CA ASN A 354 -2.19 8.10 25.51
C ASN A 354 -2.13 6.77 26.29
N SER A 355 -3.26 6.07 26.37
CA SER A 355 -3.34 4.74 27.01
C SER A 355 -2.45 3.70 26.33
N ILE A 356 -2.41 3.68 24.98
CA ILE A 356 -1.55 2.78 24.19
C ILE A 356 -0.07 3.02 24.49
N GLN A 357 0.34 4.28 24.61
CA GLN A 357 1.74 4.65 24.83
C GLN A 357 2.21 4.37 26.26
N ARG A 358 1.29 4.34 27.24
CA ARG A 358 1.61 4.25 28.66
C ARG A 358 2.57 3.12 29.01
N ARG A 359 2.31 1.89 28.56
CA ARG A 359 3.13 0.71 28.93
C ARG A 359 4.57 0.82 28.44
N PRO A 360 4.86 1.15 27.17
CA PRO A 360 6.22 1.47 26.74
C PRO A 360 6.85 2.62 27.55
N LEU A 361 6.09 3.69 27.81
CA LEU A 361 6.62 4.87 28.52
C LEU A 361 7.04 4.57 29.96
N VAL A 362 6.24 3.82 30.72
CA VAL A 362 6.62 3.36 32.08
C VAL A 362 7.96 2.60 32.04
N LYS A 363 8.18 1.79 31.00
CA LYS A 363 9.43 1.03 30.85
C LYS A 363 10.62 1.91 30.48
N ILE A 364 10.41 2.93 29.64
CA ILE A 364 11.43 3.91 29.29
C ILE A 364 11.81 4.72 30.52
N THR A 365 10.84 5.33 31.18
CA THR A 365 11.10 6.28 32.27
C THR A 365 11.48 5.60 33.58
N ARG A 366 11.21 4.29 33.71
CA ARG A 366 11.31 3.52 34.96
C ARG A 366 10.49 4.11 36.10
N ALA A 367 9.46 4.88 35.77
CA ALA A 367 8.55 5.43 36.75
C ALA A 367 7.70 4.31 37.38
N TYR A 368 7.13 4.59 38.55
CA TYR A 368 6.20 3.69 39.20
C TYR A 368 4.97 3.47 38.33
N ARG A 369 4.33 2.30 38.44
CA ARG A 369 3.10 1.99 37.70
C ARG A 369 1.94 2.94 38.02
N THR A 370 2.00 3.61 39.17
CA THR A 370 1.06 4.61 39.67
C THR A 370 1.29 6.02 39.07
N THR A 371 2.44 6.28 38.43
CA THR A 371 2.74 7.58 37.84
C THR A 371 1.73 7.92 36.73
N SER A 372 1.16 9.13 36.76
CA SER A 372 0.16 9.57 35.77
C SER A 372 0.73 9.54 34.35
N THR A 373 -0.11 9.28 33.34
CA THR A 373 0.35 9.21 31.94
C THR A 373 0.94 10.54 31.47
N THR A 374 0.35 11.66 31.91
CA THR A 374 0.85 13.01 31.65
C THR A 374 2.27 13.21 32.18
N ALA A 375 2.58 12.72 33.39
CA ALA A 375 3.92 12.83 33.97
C ALA A 375 4.95 11.92 33.27
N LEU A 376 4.51 10.83 32.62
CA LEU A 376 5.39 9.99 31.79
C LEU A 376 5.75 10.66 30.45
N GLN A 377 4.93 11.62 30.01
CA GLN A 377 5.06 12.35 28.76
C GLN A 377 5.72 13.73 28.95
N ASP A 378 6.13 14.08 30.17
CA ASP A 378 6.72 15.39 30.47
C ASP A 378 8.13 15.55 29.86
N ASP A 379 8.32 16.67 29.16
CA ASP A 379 9.51 17.02 28.36
C ASP A 379 10.75 17.34 29.23
N ARG A 380 10.61 17.49 30.55
CA ARG A 380 11.69 17.88 31.47
C ARG A 380 12.57 16.72 31.97
N ARG A 381 12.30 15.46 31.58
CA ARG A 381 13.09 14.28 32.00
C ARG A 381 14.26 13.97 31.02
N PRO A 382 15.36 13.34 31.48
CA PRO A 382 16.60 13.14 30.71
C PRO A 382 16.46 12.26 29.45
N PHE A 383 15.30 11.62 29.24
CA PHE A 383 14.97 10.91 28.01
C PHE A 383 13.87 11.71 27.31
N ARG A 384 14.27 12.57 26.38
CA ARG A 384 13.37 13.39 25.55
C ARG A 384 12.41 12.51 24.76
N ILE A 385 11.29 12.11 25.33
CA ILE A 385 10.16 11.59 24.55
C ILE A 385 9.47 12.81 23.97
N HIS A 386 10.13 13.44 23.00
CA HIS A 386 9.51 14.48 22.22
C HIS A 386 8.37 13.80 21.46
N CYS A 387 7.13 13.89 21.91
CA CYS A 387 5.97 13.68 21.03
C CYS A 387 5.59 15.06 20.50
N PRO A 388 6.29 15.57 19.46
CA PRO A 388 5.80 16.73 18.72
C PRO A 388 4.37 16.45 18.20
N CYS A 389 4.04 15.16 18.07
CA CYS A 389 2.74 14.65 17.67
C CYS A 389 1.53 15.06 18.52
N LEU A 390 1.65 15.47 19.79
CA LEU A 390 0.48 15.86 20.59
C LEU A 390 0.41 17.37 20.91
N ARG A 391 1.55 18.08 20.97
CA ARG A 391 1.56 19.55 21.14
C ARG A 391 1.52 20.33 19.81
N ARG A 392 2.03 19.79 18.69
CA ARG A 392 1.97 20.47 17.37
C ARG A 392 0.62 20.31 16.65
N LEU A 393 -0.33 19.58 17.23
CA LEU A 393 -1.68 19.37 16.66
C LEU A 393 -2.61 20.59 16.79
N GLY A 394 -2.16 21.68 17.40
CA GLY A 394 -2.90 22.95 17.45
C GLY A 394 -2.91 23.71 16.12
N HIS A 395 -1.95 23.45 15.21
CA HIS A 395 -1.85 24.13 13.93
C HIS A 395 -1.71 23.11 12.79
N GLY A 396 -2.80 22.88 12.06
CA GLY A 396 -2.92 21.85 11.02
C GLY A 396 -2.00 21.98 9.79
N GLN A 397 -1.09 22.96 9.75
CA GLN A 397 -0.23 23.22 8.59
C GLN A 397 1.21 22.68 8.72
N GLU A 398 1.70 22.33 9.92
CA GLU A 398 3.10 21.89 10.09
C GLU A 398 3.32 20.37 9.96
N TRP A 399 2.26 19.58 9.85
CA TRP A 399 2.34 18.11 9.82
C TRP A 399 2.75 17.52 8.46
N VAL A 400 2.41 18.19 7.35
CA VAL A 400 2.85 17.77 6.01
C VAL A 400 4.38 17.75 5.94
N ARG A 401 5.04 18.75 6.53
CA ARG A 401 6.51 18.83 6.62
C ARG A 401 7.14 17.73 7.47
N ALA A 402 6.55 17.36 8.61
CA ALA A 402 7.14 16.33 9.49
C ALA A 402 7.01 14.90 8.92
N VAL A 403 5.91 14.62 8.20
CA VAL A 403 5.75 13.36 7.45
C VAL A 403 6.66 13.35 6.23
N GLU A 404 6.80 14.46 5.51
CA GLU A 404 7.78 14.61 4.44
C GLU A 404 9.21 14.40 4.95
N GLU A 405 9.65 15.08 6.01
CA GLU A 405 11.01 14.97 6.58
C GLU A 405 11.37 13.55 7.06
N SER A 406 10.43 12.85 7.69
CA SER A 406 10.64 11.45 8.12
C SER A 406 10.69 10.46 6.95
N THR A 407 10.09 10.83 5.81
CA THR A 407 10.15 10.06 4.55
C THR A 407 11.40 10.41 3.74
N THR A 408 11.83 11.68 3.73
CA THR A 408 13.03 12.19 3.05
C THR A 408 14.33 11.71 3.73
N GLN A 409 14.34 11.54 5.06
CA GLN A 409 15.48 10.92 5.76
C GLN A 409 15.72 9.46 5.34
N ARG A 410 14.69 8.74 4.84
CA ARG A 410 14.88 7.41 4.21
C ARG A 410 15.40 7.49 2.77
N GLN A 411 15.28 8.64 2.10
CA GLN A 411 15.81 8.85 0.74
C GLN A 411 17.24 9.41 0.76
N HIS A 412 17.60 10.29 1.71
CA HIS A 412 18.97 10.81 1.84
C HIS A 412 19.99 9.81 2.40
N SER A 413 19.55 8.73 3.07
CA SER A 413 20.45 7.61 3.40
C SER A 413 20.80 6.73 2.18
N GLN A 414 20.15 6.94 1.02
CA GLN A 414 20.48 6.31 -0.25
C GLN A 414 21.18 7.25 -1.26
N ASN A 415 21.31 8.55 -0.94
CA ASN A 415 21.93 9.57 -1.80
C ASN A 415 22.98 10.38 -1.02
N ARG A 416 24.05 9.74 -0.55
CA ARG A 416 25.32 10.46 -0.34
C ARG A 416 26.10 10.42 -1.66
N PRO A 417 26.44 11.56 -2.27
CA PRO A 417 27.51 11.57 -3.26
C PRO A 417 28.83 11.31 -2.53
N ASP A 418 29.58 10.32 -2.98
CA ASP A 418 30.98 10.14 -2.58
C ASP A 418 31.75 11.37 -3.05
N VAL A 419 32.09 12.25 -2.10
CA VAL A 419 33.06 13.31 -2.33
C VAL A 419 34.43 12.64 -2.41
N LEU A 420 34.91 12.47 -3.63
CA LEU A 420 36.29 12.11 -3.95
C LEU A 420 37.25 13.01 -3.16
N ARG A 421 37.97 12.40 -2.20
CA ARG A 421 39.19 12.99 -1.66
C ARG A 421 40.30 12.79 -2.68
N THR A 422 40.70 13.86 -3.34
CA THR A 422 41.99 13.96 -4.04
C THR A 422 43.13 13.78 -3.03
N PRO A 423 44.18 12.99 -3.33
CA PRO A 423 45.40 12.99 -2.52
C PRO A 423 46.14 14.32 -2.76
N ARG A 424 46.54 14.99 -1.67
CA ARG A 424 47.53 16.06 -1.74
C ARG A 424 48.92 15.43 -1.66
N THR A 425 49.76 15.84 -2.62
CA THR A 425 51.23 15.77 -2.73
C THR A 425 51.86 14.39 -2.61
#